data_AF-A0AAJ5WZD8-F1
#
_entry.id   AF-A0AAJ5WZD8-F1
#
_cell.length_a   1.000
_cell.length_b   1.000
_cell.length_c   1.000
_cell.angle_alpha   90.00
_cell.angle_beta   90.00
_cell.angle_gamma   90.00
#
_symmetry.space_group_name_H-M   'P 1'
#
loop_
_entity.id
_entity.type
_entity.pdbx_description
1 polymer ?
#
loop_
_entity_poly.entity_id
_entity_poly.type
_entity_poly.pdbx_seq_one_letter_code
_entity_poly.pdbx_strand_id
1 'polypeptide(L)' 'MASARETAAAPDDQNDIEAGAFPTREYIGAMALEMARMAREEGDGRLAGLLEEAADAAALPTSLGDIRQA' A
#
# COMPACT_ATOMS: atom_id res chain seq x y z
N MET A 1 5.76 9.04 41.01
CA MET A 1 4.90 8.33 40.04
C MET A 1 5.46 8.59 38.64
N ALA A 2 6.43 7.78 38.21
CA ALA A 2 7.02 7.87 36.87
C ALA A 2 6.24 6.93 35.94
N SER A 3 5.56 7.49 34.95
CA SER A 3 4.83 6.74 33.93
C SER A 3 5.84 6.33 32.84
N ALA A 4 6.20 5.05 32.84
CA ALA A 4 6.98 4.47 31.76
C ALA A 4 6.09 4.44 30.51
N ARG A 5 6.42 5.27 29.52
CA ARG A 5 5.93 5.12 28.15
C ARG A 5 6.54 3.83 27.60
N GLU A 6 5.74 2.78 27.62
CA GLU A 6 6.02 1.53 26.93
C GLU A 6 5.89 1.82 25.43
N THR A 7 7.03 2.16 24.82
CA THR A 7 7.21 2.21 23.38
C THR A 7 6.83 0.84 22.82
N ALA A 8 5.71 0.79 22.09
CA ALA A 8 5.33 -0.36 21.29
C ALA A 8 6.38 -0.57 20.19
N ALA A 9 7.46 -1.26 20.53
CA ALA A 9 8.32 -1.90 19.57
C ALA A 9 7.53 -3.09 19.00
N ALA A 10 6.93 -2.89 17.83
CA ALA A 10 6.48 -4.03 17.03
C ALA A 10 7.72 -4.90 16.75
N PRO A 11 7.68 -6.20 17.05
CA PRO A 11 8.83 -7.05 16.80
C PRO A 11 9.09 -7.11 15.30
N ASP A 12 10.35 -6.90 14.94
CA ASP A 12 10.96 -7.31 13.69
C ASP A 12 10.79 -8.83 13.54
N ASP A 13 9.61 -9.27 13.09
CA ASP A 13 9.41 -10.65 12.68
C ASP A 13 9.94 -10.78 11.26
N GLN A 14 11.26 -10.96 11.23
CA GLN A 14 12.07 -11.42 10.12
C GLN A 14 11.38 -12.61 9.45
N ASN A 15 10.55 -12.33 8.45
CA ASN A 15 9.84 -13.38 7.72
C ASN A 15 10.81 -14.07 6.76
N ASP A 16 11.43 -15.16 7.25
CA ASP A 16 12.06 -16.21 6.45
C ASP A 16 11.00 -16.93 5.60
N ILE A 17 10.43 -16.21 4.64
CA ILE A 17 9.60 -16.77 3.58
C ILE A 17 10.37 -16.54 2.27
N GLU A 18 11.18 -17.52 1.89
CA GLU A 18 11.64 -17.73 0.51
C GLU A 18 10.46 -18.20 -0.37
N ALA A 19 9.35 -17.48 -0.35
CA ALA A 19 8.24 -17.60 -1.30
C ALA A 19 8.16 -16.26 -2.03
N GLY A 20 8.18 -16.30 -3.37
CA GLY A 20 8.23 -15.12 -4.24
C GLY A 20 7.36 -13.99 -3.69
N ALA A 21 7.99 -12.83 -3.49
CA ALA A 21 7.39 -11.68 -2.82
C ALA A 21 5.95 -11.50 -3.29
N PHE A 22 5.00 -11.57 -2.35
CA PHE A 22 3.61 -11.25 -2.65
C PHE A 22 3.60 -9.87 -3.34
N PRO A 23 2.95 -9.71 -4.51
CA PRO A 23 3.00 -8.47 -5.28
C PRO A 23 2.11 -7.42 -4.60
N THR A 24 2.51 -6.99 -3.41
CA THR A 24 1.74 -6.16 -2.50
C THR A 24 1.30 -4.87 -3.16
N ARG A 25 2.16 -4.27 -4.01
CA ARG A 25 1.82 -3.03 -4.72
C ARG A 25 0.77 -3.24 -5.81
N GLU A 26 0.86 -4.34 -6.56
CA GLU A 26 -0.16 -4.69 -7.57
C GLU A 26 -1.52 -4.94 -6.90
N TYR A 27 -1.51 -5.64 -5.76
CA TYR A 27 -2.71 -5.85 -4.96
C TYR A 27 -3.30 -4.54 -4.44
N ILE A 28 -2.46 -3.65 -3.88
CA ILE A 28 -2.89 -2.33 -3.42
C ILE A 28 -3.51 -1.53 -4.56
N GLY A 29 -2.89 -1.51 -5.74
CA GLY A 29 -3.41 -0.80 -6.91
C GLY A 29 -4.77 -1.33 -7.36
N ALA A 30 -4.92 -2.65 -7.47
CA ALA A 30 -6.18 -3.29 -7.82
C ALA A 30 -7.30 -2.96 -6.80
N MET A 31 -6.99 -3.02 -5.51
CA MET A 31 -7.94 -2.67 -4.45
C MET A 31 -8.32 -1.19 -4.47
N ALA A 32 -7.37 -0.29 -4.73
CA ALA A 32 -7.63 1.13 -4.84
C ALA A 32 -8.58 1.45 -6.00
N LEU A 33 -8.42 0.80 -7.16
CA LEU A 33 -9.33 0.95 -8.30
C LEU A 33 -10.75 0.45 -7.98
N GLU A 34 -10.87 -0.69 -7.31
CA GLU A 34 -12.19 -1.22 -6.92
C GLU A 34 -12.89 -0.28 -5.93
N MET A 35 -12.15 0.28 -4.97
CA MET A 35 -12.69 1.30 -4.06
C MET A 35 -13.07 2.59 -4.80
N ALA A 36 -12.30 3.01 -5.80
CA ALA A 36 -12.63 4.18 -6.61
C ALA A 36 -13.93 3.97 -7.38
N ARG A 37 -14.14 2.78 -7.95
CA ARG A 37 -15.40 2.40 -8.62
C ARG A 37 -16.58 2.50 -7.67
N MET A 38 -16.48 1.93 -6.47
CA MET A 38 -17.54 1.99 -5.46
C MET A 38 -17.84 3.45 -5.04
N ALA A 39 -16.82 4.27 -4.84
CA ALA A 39 -17.01 5.69 -4.51
C ALA A 39 -17.75 6.46 -5.63
N ARG A 40 -17.47 6.16 -6.91
CA ARG A 40 -18.21 6.75 -8.05
C ARG A 40 -19.67 6.32 -8.08
N GLU A 41 -19.95 5.06 -7.78
CA GLU A 41 -21.31 4.51 -7.72
C GLU A 41 -22.15 5.17 -6.62
N GLU A 42 -21.51 5.59 -5.52
CA GLU A 42 -22.15 6.37 -4.44
C GLU A 42 -22.20 7.88 -4.72
N GLY A 43 -21.59 8.36 -5.80
CA GLY A 43 -21.56 9.77 -6.18
C GLY A 43 -20.46 10.59 -5.49
N ASP A 44 -19.53 9.98 -4.75
CA ASP A 44 -18.37 10.66 -4.18
C ASP A 44 -17.20 10.69 -5.18
N GLY A 45 -17.28 11.61 -6.14
CA GLY A 45 -16.25 11.78 -7.15
C GLY A 45 -14.90 12.25 -6.59
N ARG A 46 -14.88 12.93 -5.44
CA ARG A 46 -13.63 13.39 -4.82
C ARG A 46 -12.87 12.23 -4.21
N LEU A 47 -13.56 11.35 -3.47
CA LEU A 47 -12.97 10.14 -2.93
C LEU A 47 -12.48 9.20 -4.04
N ALA A 48 -13.27 9.04 -5.11
CA ALA A 48 -12.88 8.25 -6.27
C ALA A 48 -11.55 8.74 -6.90
N GLY A 49 -11.39 10.05 -7.09
CA GLY A 49 -10.14 10.60 -7.65
C GLY A 49 -8.92 10.33 -6.77
N LEU A 50 -9.05 10.46 -5.44
CA LEU A 50 -7.95 10.17 -4.51
C LEU A 50 -7.53 8.68 -4.55
N LEU A 51 -8.49 7.78 -4.75
CA LEU A 51 -8.23 6.35 -4.85
C LEU A 51 -7.58 5.98 -6.20
N GLU A 52 -7.95 6.67 -7.28
CA GLU A 52 -7.27 6.55 -8.57
C GLU A 52 -5.82 7.03 -8.49
N GLU A 53 -5.56 8.18 -7.85
CA GLU A 53 -4.20 8.65 -7.60
C GLU A 53 -3.37 7.66 -6.77
N ALA A 54 -3.99 6.98 -5.79
CA ALA A 54 -3.34 5.94 -5.02
C ALA A 54 -3.02 4.70 -5.87
N ALA A 55 -3.89 4.31 -6.79
CA ALA A 55 -3.64 3.22 -7.73
C ALA A 55 -2.48 3.55 -8.69
N ASP A 56 -2.43 4.78 -9.21
CA ASP A 56 -1.33 5.25 -10.04
C ASP A 56 0.00 5.23 -9.27
N ALA A 57 -0.01 5.68 -8.02
CA ALA A 57 1.16 5.60 -7.16
C ALA A 57 1.59 4.15 -6.90
N ALA A 58 0.65 3.21 -6.83
CA ALA A 58 0.90 1.78 -6.65
C ALA A 58 1.50 1.10 -7.91
N ALA A 59 1.34 1.69 -9.09
CA ALA A 59 1.97 1.22 -10.33
C ALA A 59 3.42 1.69 -10.49
N LEU A 60 3.85 2.72 -9.75
CA LEU A 60 5.21 3.26 -9.85
C LEU A 60 6.25 2.37 -9.14
N PRO A 61 7.48 2.23 -9.66
CA PRO A 61 8.55 1.55 -8.94
C PRO A 61 8.87 2.26 -7.62
N THR A 62 8.96 1.52 -6.51
CA THR A 62 9.25 2.09 -5.18
C THR A 62 10.72 2.20 -4.84
N SER A 63 11.59 1.55 -5.61
CA SER A 63 13.03 1.49 -5.34
C SER A 63 13.85 1.76 -6.60
N LEU A 64 14.99 2.45 -6.42
CA LEU A 64 16.03 2.59 -7.44
C LEU A 64 16.59 1.23 -7.92
N GLY A 65 16.35 0.15 -7.16
CA GLY A 65 16.69 -1.23 -7.52
C GLY A 65 15.82 -1.80 -8.64
N ASP A 66 14.56 -1.37 -8.76
CA ASP A 66 13.62 -1.86 -9.78
C ASP A 66 13.89 -1.22 -11.16
N ILE A 67 14.40 0.02 -11.16
CA ILE A 67 14.75 0.79 -12.37
C ILE A 67 15.97 0.19 -13.10
N ARG A 68 16.81 -0.60 -12.43
CA ARG A 68 18.02 -1.21 -13.03
C ARG A 68 17.79 -2.58 -13.68
N GLN A 69 16.59 -3.14 -13.58
CA GLN A 69 16.25 -4.45 -14.17
C GLN A 69 15.32 -4.38 -15.39
N ALA A 70 15.02 -3.17 -15.89
CA ALA A 70 14.22 -2.94 -17.09
C ALA A 70 15.09 -2.76 -18.35
#